data_AF-A0A7Z9MV26-F1
#
_entry.id   AF-A0A7Z9MV26-F1
#
_cell.length_a   1.000
_cell.length_b   1.000
_cell.length_c   1.000
_cell.angle_alpha   90.00
_cell.angle_beta   90.00
_cell.angle_gamma   90.00
#
_symmetry.space_group_name_H-M   'P 1'
#
loop_
_entity.id
_entity.type
_entity.pdbx_description
1 polymer ?
#
loop_
_entity_poly.entity_id
_entity_poly.type
_entity_poly.pdbx_seq_one_letter_code
_entity_poly.pdbx_strand_id
1 'polypeptide(L)'
;PYLGALHQPDMATVMPIFVNGEIFSWIGASGHQLDTGGTDPGGFSIKAVNVHQEGLRMPPVKLVEKAVLREDLLRWILNQVRDPLVGLDIRGQLAALNVGRRRFLELIDRWGADTLRAVMIRSIGESREKLRNRLRQLPDGMWRDVQYIDHDGHQDDIYKIICNMTKKDDHLTFDFAGTSSNAQGLINCTYAGLEAGVLTAVYINLGWDIAWNRGVKDCLRIVSDLGTVNNCQYPAPCAMATISAVIVTIDVVWRCLARMMLASEGLRREVTAVWSGTSMAPIFSGTSQHGHSFAATEMSHFGGGGGARTYRDGVDTAGIVFNTTPNMPNIEDQESEYPVLYLFRRHLRDSGGPGLYR
;
A
#
# COMPACT_ATOMS: atom_id res chain seq x y z
N PRO A 1 -9.26 8.07 -1.95
CA PRO A 1 -8.50 8.37 -0.71
C PRO A 1 -9.35 8.51 0.58
N TYR A 2 -10.14 9.60 0.71
CA TYR A 2 -10.83 9.98 1.96
C TYR A 2 -11.88 9.01 2.54
N LEU A 3 -12.18 7.90 1.86
CA LEU A 3 -13.10 6.86 2.32
C LEU A 3 -12.41 5.49 2.52
N GLY A 4 -11.10 5.36 2.30
CA GLY A 4 -10.34 4.14 2.61
C GLY A 4 -9.26 3.73 1.60
N ALA A 5 -9.33 4.15 0.34
CA ALA A 5 -8.26 3.88 -0.64
C ALA A 5 -7.00 4.68 -0.30
N LEU A 6 -5.81 4.18 -0.69
CA LEU A 6 -4.55 4.90 -0.45
C LEU A 6 -4.47 6.19 -1.28
N HIS A 7 -4.85 6.08 -2.55
CA HIS A 7 -4.98 7.18 -3.50
C HIS A 7 -6.06 6.86 -4.56
N GLN A 8 -6.27 7.72 -5.55
CA GLN A 8 -7.28 7.58 -6.60
C GLN A 8 -7.00 6.40 -7.55
N PRO A 9 -5.74 6.14 -7.96
CA PRO A 9 -5.43 5.00 -8.83
C PRO A 9 -5.85 3.64 -8.24
N ASP A 10 -5.79 3.47 -6.92
CA ASP A 10 -6.18 2.21 -6.28
C ASP A 10 -7.70 2.09 -6.18
N MET A 11 -8.31 1.47 -7.19
CA MET A 11 -9.74 1.17 -7.19
C MET A 11 -10.00 -0.18 -6.52
N ALA A 12 -11.01 -0.21 -5.65
CA ALA A 12 -11.46 -1.42 -4.97
C ALA A 12 -12.88 -1.79 -5.41
N THR A 13 -13.08 -3.06 -5.75
CA THR A 13 -14.39 -3.67 -5.99
C THR A 13 -14.68 -4.68 -4.90
N VAL A 14 -15.89 -4.66 -4.37
CA VAL A 14 -16.34 -5.56 -3.30
C VAL A 14 -17.66 -6.20 -3.67
N MET A 15 -17.85 -7.45 -3.26
CA MET A 15 -19.07 -8.21 -3.51
C MET A 15 -19.54 -8.91 -2.23
N PRO A 16 -20.82 -8.78 -1.86
CA PRO A 16 -21.39 -9.54 -0.76
C PRO A 16 -21.60 -11.00 -1.16
N ILE A 17 -21.38 -11.91 -0.22
CA ILE A 17 -21.66 -13.34 -0.32
C ILE A 17 -22.89 -13.62 0.54
N PHE A 18 -23.94 -14.15 -0.07
CA PHE A 18 -25.20 -14.47 0.60
C PHE A 18 -25.28 -15.96 0.94
N VAL A 19 -25.83 -16.27 2.11
CA VAL A 19 -26.21 -17.63 2.55
C VAL A 19 -27.60 -17.52 3.16
N ASN A 20 -28.54 -18.37 2.73
CA ASN A 20 -29.94 -18.36 3.21
C ASN A 20 -30.64 -16.99 3.13
N GLY A 21 -30.33 -16.19 2.11
CA GLY A 21 -30.93 -14.87 1.90
C GLY A 21 -30.29 -13.73 2.70
N GLU A 22 -29.30 -14.01 3.54
CA GLU A 22 -28.61 -13.01 4.37
C GLU A 22 -27.15 -12.83 3.93
N ILE A 23 -26.59 -11.63 4.17
CA ILE A 23 -25.17 -11.37 3.92
C ILE A 23 -24.34 -12.14 4.94
N PHE A 24 -23.54 -13.09 4.46
CA PHE A 24 -22.64 -13.89 5.27
C PHE A 24 -21.25 -13.27 5.39
N SER A 25 -20.69 -12.79 4.27
CA SER A 25 -19.34 -12.19 4.20
C SER A 25 -19.25 -11.23 3.00
N TRP A 26 -18.13 -10.52 2.91
CA TRP A 26 -17.71 -9.77 1.73
C TRP A 26 -16.43 -10.37 1.17
N ILE A 27 -16.24 -10.23 -0.14
CA ILE A 27 -14.97 -10.47 -0.83
C ILE A 27 -14.60 -9.21 -1.59
N GLY A 28 -13.31 -8.88 -1.62
CA GLY A 28 -12.79 -7.67 -2.26
C GLY A 28 -11.61 -7.97 -3.17
N ALA A 29 -11.48 -7.16 -4.21
CA ALA A 29 -10.33 -7.08 -5.09
C ALA A 29 -9.96 -5.61 -5.25
N SER A 30 -8.67 -5.30 -5.29
CA SER A 30 -8.19 -3.95 -5.59
C SER A 30 -7.10 -4.03 -6.64
N GLY A 31 -7.02 -3.00 -7.47
CA GLY A 31 -6.04 -2.90 -8.54
C GLY A 31 -5.76 -1.43 -8.85
N HIS A 32 -4.49 -1.16 -9.05
CA HIS A 32 -3.98 0.15 -9.41
C HIS A 32 -4.32 0.45 -10.88
N GLN A 33 -4.99 1.56 -11.14
CA GLN A 33 -5.37 2.03 -12.48
C GLN A 33 -4.30 2.99 -13.00
N LEU A 34 -3.80 2.77 -14.21
CA LEU A 34 -2.74 3.61 -14.80
C LEU A 34 -3.22 5.03 -15.12
N ASP A 35 -4.52 5.24 -15.33
CA ASP A 35 -5.07 6.57 -15.51
C ASP A 35 -6.37 6.73 -14.73
N THR A 36 -6.49 7.88 -14.07
CA THR A 36 -7.68 8.26 -13.30
C THR A 36 -8.37 9.49 -13.87
N GLY A 37 -7.91 10.05 -15.00
CA GLY A 37 -8.45 11.30 -15.52
C GLY A 37 -8.00 12.57 -14.81
N GLY A 38 -6.90 12.52 -14.05
CA GLY A 38 -6.33 13.70 -13.39
C GLY A 38 -5.77 14.73 -14.36
N THR A 39 -5.29 15.87 -13.86
CA THR A 39 -4.74 16.97 -14.68
C THR A 39 -3.67 16.49 -15.67
N ASP A 40 -2.75 15.65 -15.22
CA ASP A 40 -1.74 15.01 -16.07
C ASP A 40 -2.05 13.50 -16.23
N PRO A 41 -1.60 12.86 -17.33
CA PRO A 41 -1.69 11.41 -17.51
C PRO A 41 -0.96 10.63 -16.40
N GLY A 42 -1.38 9.38 -16.16
CA GLY A 42 -0.67 8.46 -15.25
C GLY A 42 -1.16 8.47 -13.80
N GLY A 43 -2.12 9.34 -13.45
CA GLY A 43 -2.72 9.39 -12.12
C GLY A 43 -1.90 10.13 -11.05
N PHE A 44 -0.70 10.63 -11.37
CA PHE A 44 0.16 11.41 -10.47
C PHE A 44 0.48 12.79 -11.08
N SER A 45 -0.34 13.80 -10.78
CA SER A 45 -0.09 15.17 -11.26
C SER A 45 0.66 15.99 -10.21
N ILE A 46 1.95 16.27 -10.48
CA ILE A 46 2.76 17.14 -9.62
C ILE A 46 2.19 18.56 -9.50
N LYS A 47 1.35 18.98 -10.44
CA LYS A 47 0.68 20.29 -10.45
C LYS A 47 -0.55 20.33 -9.54
N ALA A 48 -0.99 19.20 -9.00
CA ALA A 48 -2.15 19.16 -8.13
C ALA A 48 -1.86 19.90 -6.82
N VAL A 49 -2.72 20.87 -6.50
CA VAL A 49 -2.78 21.60 -5.22
C VAL A 49 -4.06 21.25 -4.44
N ASN A 50 -4.92 20.42 -5.03
CA ASN A 50 -6.19 19.97 -4.47
C ASN A 50 -6.54 18.59 -5.05
N VAL A 51 -7.14 17.72 -4.23
CA VAL A 51 -7.61 16.38 -4.61
C VAL A 51 -8.51 16.37 -5.87
N HIS A 52 -9.21 17.46 -6.17
CA HIS A 52 -10.05 17.59 -7.36
C HIS A 52 -9.27 17.58 -8.69
N GLN A 53 -7.96 17.82 -8.64
CA GLN A 53 -7.08 17.80 -9.81
C GLN A 53 -6.47 16.41 -10.06
N GLU A 54 -6.72 15.45 -9.16
CA GLU A 54 -6.12 14.10 -9.19
C GLU A 54 -7.02 13.06 -9.87
N GLY A 55 -8.08 13.52 -10.55
CA GLY A 55 -8.95 12.69 -11.36
C GLY A 55 -10.15 12.14 -10.62
N LEU A 56 -10.63 10.99 -11.09
CA LEU A 56 -11.87 10.37 -10.70
C LEU A 56 -11.88 10.02 -9.21
N ARG A 57 -12.72 10.74 -8.46
CA ARG A 57 -13.02 10.44 -7.06
C ARG A 57 -14.43 9.90 -6.93
N MET A 58 -14.55 8.59 -7.01
CA MET A 58 -15.82 7.88 -6.96
C MET A 58 -16.18 7.48 -5.51
N PRO A 59 -17.39 7.80 -5.00
CA PRO A 59 -17.88 7.19 -3.76
C PRO A 59 -18.17 5.70 -3.99
N PRO A 60 -18.45 4.89 -2.96
CA PRO A 60 -18.93 3.53 -3.16
C PRO A 60 -20.20 3.52 -4.03
N VAL A 61 -20.12 2.88 -5.20
CA VAL A 61 -21.23 2.75 -6.16
C VAL A 61 -21.46 1.28 -6.53
N LYS A 62 -22.72 0.92 -6.77
CA LYS A 62 -23.09 -0.43 -7.19
C LYS A 62 -22.85 -0.60 -8.70
N LEU A 63 -21.69 -1.15 -9.05
CA LEU A 63 -21.28 -1.36 -10.45
C LEU A 63 -21.98 -2.55 -11.12
N VAL A 64 -22.38 -3.57 -10.36
CA VAL A 64 -23.05 -4.78 -10.86
C VAL A 64 -24.38 -4.96 -10.15
N GLU A 65 -25.44 -5.22 -10.92
CA GLU A 65 -26.79 -5.43 -10.43
C GLU A 65 -27.38 -6.71 -11.03
N LYS A 66 -27.88 -7.61 -10.18
CA LYS A 66 -28.43 -8.91 -10.60
C LYS A 66 -27.45 -9.69 -11.52
N ALA A 67 -26.17 -9.65 -11.16
CA ALA A 67 -25.06 -10.23 -11.94
C ALA A 67 -24.85 -9.62 -13.34
N VAL A 68 -25.47 -8.48 -13.64
CA VAL A 68 -25.29 -7.74 -14.89
C VAL A 68 -24.48 -6.47 -14.59
N LEU A 69 -23.42 -6.27 -15.36
CA LEU A 69 -22.61 -5.06 -15.29
C LEU A 69 -23.44 -3.85 -15.73
N ARG A 70 -23.42 -2.78 -14.94
CA ARG A 70 -24.00 -1.49 -15.31
C ARG A 70 -23.10 -0.80 -16.32
N GLU A 71 -23.32 -1.10 -17.60
CA GLU A 71 -22.54 -0.55 -18.72
C GLU A 71 -22.61 0.98 -18.80
N ASP A 72 -23.69 1.60 -18.33
CA ASP A 72 -23.82 3.05 -18.17
C ASP A 72 -22.77 3.62 -17.20
N LEU A 73 -22.58 2.97 -16.04
CA LEU A 73 -21.54 3.38 -15.09
C LEU A 73 -20.14 3.12 -15.62
N LEU A 74 -19.91 1.96 -16.23
CA LEU A 74 -18.61 1.67 -16.77
C LEU A 74 -18.24 2.67 -17.87
N ARG A 75 -19.17 2.99 -18.78
CA ARG A 75 -18.97 4.03 -19.79
C ARG A 75 -18.72 5.41 -19.17
N TRP A 76 -19.42 5.73 -18.08
CA TRP A 76 -19.16 6.97 -17.34
C TRP A 76 -17.73 7.02 -16.80
N ILE A 77 -17.23 5.93 -16.18
CA ILE A 77 -15.84 5.83 -15.71
C ILE A 77 -14.86 5.96 -16.88
N LEU A 78 -15.09 5.21 -17.96
CA LEU A 78 -14.23 5.23 -19.15
C LEU A 78 -14.19 6.59 -19.85
N ASN A 79 -15.26 7.39 -19.75
CA ASN A 79 -15.28 8.75 -20.26
C ASN A 79 -14.46 9.74 -19.41
N GLN A 80 -14.07 9.37 -18.19
CA GLN A 80 -13.23 10.21 -17.34
C GLN A 80 -11.74 9.90 -17.51
N VAL A 81 -11.36 8.77 -18.10
CA VAL A 81 -9.96 8.33 -18.20
C VAL A 81 -9.45 8.36 -19.64
N ARG A 82 -8.13 8.43 -19.78
CA ARG A 82 -7.44 8.43 -21.09
C ARG A 82 -7.19 7.02 -21.60
N ASP A 83 -6.93 6.09 -20.68
CA ASP A 83 -6.59 4.71 -21.01
C ASP A 83 -7.84 3.81 -20.96
N PRO A 84 -8.29 3.24 -22.08
CA PRO A 84 -9.43 2.32 -22.10
C PRO A 84 -9.17 0.99 -21.37
N LEU A 85 -7.90 0.63 -21.08
CA LEU A 85 -7.54 -0.60 -20.36
C LEU A 85 -8.10 -0.63 -18.94
N VAL A 86 -8.40 0.53 -18.34
CA VAL A 86 -9.15 0.65 -17.08
C VAL A 86 -10.44 -0.19 -17.10
N GLY A 87 -11.09 -0.29 -18.27
CA GLY A 87 -12.29 -1.11 -18.43
C GLY A 87 -12.03 -2.61 -18.41
N LEU A 88 -10.84 -3.04 -18.82
CA LEU A 88 -10.39 -4.44 -18.70
C LEU A 88 -9.96 -4.74 -17.26
N ASP A 89 -9.29 -3.82 -16.59
CA ASP A 89 -8.89 -3.97 -15.17
C ASP A 89 -10.10 -4.15 -14.28
N ILE A 90 -11.13 -3.30 -14.43
CA ILE A 90 -12.39 -3.43 -13.70
C ILE A 90 -13.04 -4.80 -13.97
N ARG A 91 -13.08 -5.25 -15.23
CA ARG A 91 -13.63 -6.57 -15.57
C ARG A 91 -12.79 -7.71 -15.00
N GLY A 92 -11.48 -7.56 -14.95
CA GLY A 92 -10.55 -8.51 -14.32
C GLY A 92 -10.82 -8.64 -12.82
N GLN A 93 -11.01 -7.51 -12.13
CA GLN A 93 -11.40 -7.51 -10.72
C GLN A 93 -12.77 -8.21 -10.51
N LEU A 94 -13.77 -7.92 -11.35
CA LEU A 94 -15.08 -8.60 -11.29
C LEU A 94 -14.96 -10.11 -11.53
N ALA A 95 -14.10 -10.53 -12.46
CA ALA A 95 -13.82 -11.94 -12.72
C ALA A 95 -13.17 -12.61 -11.49
N ALA A 96 -12.20 -11.96 -10.84
CA ALA A 96 -11.59 -12.43 -9.60
C ALA A 96 -12.63 -12.58 -8.47
N LEU A 97 -13.52 -11.60 -8.31
CA LEU A 97 -14.63 -11.66 -7.34
C LEU A 97 -15.58 -12.84 -7.61
N ASN A 98 -15.93 -13.08 -8.87
CA ASN A 98 -16.78 -14.21 -9.26
C ASN A 98 -16.13 -15.57 -8.94
N VAL A 99 -14.83 -15.72 -9.26
CA VAL A 99 -14.07 -16.94 -8.92
C VAL A 99 -14.01 -17.12 -7.42
N GLY A 100 -13.68 -16.07 -6.67
CA GLY A 100 -13.58 -16.09 -5.22
C GLY A 100 -14.92 -16.44 -4.55
N ARG A 101 -16.04 -15.88 -5.01
CA ARG A 101 -17.39 -16.26 -4.55
C ARG A 101 -17.70 -17.72 -4.79
N ARG A 102 -17.41 -18.24 -5.99
CA ARG A 102 -17.63 -19.67 -6.29
C ARG A 102 -16.86 -20.55 -5.31
N ARG A 103 -15.55 -20.29 -5.12
CA ARG A 103 -14.72 -21.05 -4.17
C ARG A 103 -15.21 -20.93 -2.74
N PHE A 104 -15.66 -19.75 -2.34
CA PHE A 104 -16.20 -19.54 -1.00
C PHE A 104 -17.51 -20.31 -0.76
N LEU A 105 -18.41 -20.35 -1.76
CA LEU A 105 -19.63 -21.14 -1.69
C LEU A 105 -19.35 -22.65 -1.70
N GLU A 106 -18.34 -23.12 -2.45
CA GLU A 106 -17.85 -24.51 -2.40
C GLU A 106 -17.37 -24.89 -0.98
N LEU A 107 -16.74 -23.96 -0.24
CA LEU A 107 -16.36 -24.18 1.16
C LEU A 107 -17.57 -24.27 2.07
N ILE A 108 -18.60 -23.44 1.86
CA ILE A 108 -19.85 -23.49 2.62
C ILE A 108 -20.58 -24.81 2.37
N ASP A 109 -20.68 -25.24 1.11
CA ASP A 109 -21.32 -26.50 0.75
C ASP A 109 -20.62 -27.71 1.41
N ARG A 110 -19.29 -27.70 1.41
CA ARG A 110 -18.48 -28.78 1.97
C ARG A 110 -18.48 -28.84 3.50
N TRP A 111 -18.41 -27.69 4.17
CA TRP A 111 -18.14 -27.62 5.62
C TRP A 111 -19.27 -27.02 6.45
N GLY A 112 -20.27 -26.42 5.81
CA GLY A 112 -21.35 -25.68 6.46
C GLY A 112 -20.95 -24.23 6.80
N ALA A 113 -21.95 -23.34 6.76
CA ALA A 113 -21.76 -21.91 7.00
C ALA A 113 -21.29 -21.60 8.44
N ASP A 114 -21.82 -22.30 9.44
CA ASP A 114 -21.45 -22.09 10.84
C ASP A 114 -20.00 -22.49 11.11
N THR A 115 -19.55 -23.61 10.56
CA THR A 115 -18.15 -24.04 10.63
C THR A 115 -17.23 -23.00 10.01
N LEU A 116 -17.55 -22.53 8.80
CA LEU A 116 -16.73 -21.54 8.12
C LEU A 116 -16.68 -20.22 8.90
N ARG A 117 -17.81 -19.76 9.43
CA ARG A 117 -17.90 -18.57 10.29
C ARG A 117 -17.02 -18.72 11.53
N ALA A 118 -17.09 -19.87 12.20
CA ALA A 118 -16.28 -20.16 13.38
C ALA A 118 -14.78 -20.14 13.05
N VAL A 119 -14.37 -20.72 11.92
CA VAL A 119 -12.97 -20.70 11.46
C VAL A 119 -12.49 -19.28 11.16
N MET A 120 -13.30 -18.46 10.48
CA MET A 120 -12.94 -17.06 10.19
C MET A 120 -12.73 -16.25 11.48
N ILE A 121 -13.64 -16.36 12.45
CA ILE A 121 -13.54 -15.68 13.75
C ILE A 121 -12.32 -16.20 14.52
N ARG A 122 -12.13 -17.53 14.54
CA ARG A 122 -10.99 -18.17 15.20
C ARG A 122 -9.66 -17.70 14.59
N SER A 123 -9.57 -17.60 13.27
CA SER A 123 -8.37 -17.12 12.58
C SER A 123 -7.99 -15.69 13.00
N ILE A 124 -8.97 -14.81 13.19
CA ILE A 124 -8.74 -13.45 13.71
C ILE A 124 -8.22 -13.52 15.15
N GLY A 125 -8.82 -14.35 15.99
CA GLY A 125 -8.38 -14.56 17.38
C GLY A 125 -6.96 -15.12 17.47
N GLU A 126 -6.62 -16.11 16.65
CA GLU A 126 -5.30 -16.72 16.59
C GLU A 126 -4.23 -15.72 16.15
N SER A 127 -4.50 -14.88 15.14
CA SER A 127 -3.56 -13.83 14.73
C SER A 127 -3.31 -12.80 15.84
N ARG A 128 -4.37 -12.42 16.58
CA ARG A 128 -4.26 -11.52 17.74
C ARG A 128 -3.37 -12.12 18.82
N GLU A 129 -3.64 -13.36 19.24
CA GLU A 129 -2.89 -14.00 20.31
C GLU A 129 -1.44 -14.31 19.91
N LYS A 130 -1.19 -14.70 18.65
CA LYS A 130 0.18 -14.86 18.14
C LYS A 130 0.98 -13.57 18.25
N LEU A 131 0.42 -12.44 17.82
CA LEU A 131 1.10 -11.15 17.90
C LEU A 131 1.31 -10.73 19.36
N ARG A 132 0.30 -10.86 20.22
CA ARG A 132 0.41 -10.57 21.66
C ARG A 132 1.52 -11.38 22.33
N ASN A 133 1.58 -12.68 22.06
CA ASN A 133 2.63 -13.55 22.60
C ASN A 133 4.02 -13.14 22.12
N ARG A 134 4.16 -12.69 20.86
CA ARG A 134 5.41 -12.14 20.34
C ARG A 134 5.78 -10.82 21.01
N LEU A 135 4.82 -9.92 21.20
CA LEU A 135 5.03 -8.64 21.88
C LEU A 135 5.46 -8.83 23.34
N ARG A 136 4.92 -9.81 24.07
CA ARG A 136 5.35 -10.12 25.45
C ARG A 136 6.82 -10.56 25.57
N GLN A 137 7.43 -11.04 24.49
CA GLN A 137 8.85 -11.42 24.45
C GLN A 137 9.79 -10.24 24.15
N LEU A 138 9.22 -9.10 23.75
CA LEU A 138 9.96 -7.87 23.51
C LEU A 138 9.97 -7.01 24.79
N PRO A 139 10.95 -6.11 24.97
CA PRO A 139 11.00 -5.25 26.14
C PRO A 139 9.89 -4.20 26.10
N ASP A 140 9.42 -3.80 27.28
CA ASP A 140 8.65 -2.55 27.43
C ASP A 140 9.58 -1.35 27.27
N GLY A 141 9.07 -0.31 26.62
CA GLY A 141 9.90 0.86 26.33
C GLY A 141 9.29 1.82 25.31
N MET A 142 10.10 2.82 24.97
CA MET A 142 9.76 3.86 24.01
C MET A 142 10.87 3.97 22.96
N TRP A 143 10.48 4.04 21.70
CA TRP A 143 11.38 4.28 20.57
C TRP A 143 10.84 5.43 19.75
N ARG A 144 11.74 6.32 19.36
CA ARG A 144 11.40 7.48 18.54
C ARG A 144 12.26 7.48 17.29
N ASP A 145 11.64 7.81 16.16
CA ASP A 145 12.33 8.11 14.92
C ASP A 145 11.63 9.24 14.17
N VAL A 146 12.38 9.89 13.28
CA VAL A 146 11.91 11.01 12.44
C VAL A 146 12.48 10.80 11.04
N GLN A 147 11.61 10.82 10.05
CA GLN A 147 11.97 10.79 8.64
C GLN A 147 11.38 12.01 7.92
N TYR A 148 11.90 12.29 6.73
CA TYR A 148 11.63 13.52 6.00
C TYR A 148 11.23 13.23 4.57
N ILE A 149 10.35 14.08 4.03
CA ILE A 149 10.10 14.25 2.60
C ILE A 149 10.66 15.62 2.24
N ASP A 150 11.37 15.72 1.13
CA ASP A 150 12.22 16.86 0.77
C ASP A 150 11.57 17.88 -0.17
N HIS A 151 10.40 17.58 -0.72
CA HIS A 151 9.58 18.51 -1.49
C HIS A 151 8.12 18.04 -1.55
N ASP A 152 7.19 18.92 -1.93
CA ASP A 152 5.81 18.54 -2.25
C ASP A 152 5.47 18.60 -3.75
N GLY A 153 6.44 19.00 -4.58
CA GLY A 153 6.29 19.18 -6.02
C GLY A 153 5.98 20.62 -6.44
N HIS A 154 5.73 21.52 -5.49
CA HIS A 154 5.56 22.97 -5.72
C HIS A 154 6.62 23.78 -5.00
N GLN A 155 7.01 23.37 -3.79
CA GLN A 155 8.01 24.02 -2.96
C GLN A 155 9.06 23.00 -2.52
N ASP A 156 10.32 23.45 -2.48
CA ASP A 156 11.45 22.72 -1.91
C ASP A 156 11.42 22.88 -0.38
N ASP A 157 10.42 22.25 0.24
CA ASP A 157 10.18 22.28 1.69
C ASP A 157 10.37 20.90 2.32
N ILE A 158 10.87 20.89 3.55
CA ILE A 158 11.08 19.67 4.31
C ILE A 158 9.85 19.34 5.17
N TYR A 159 9.20 18.21 4.89
CA TYR A 159 8.08 17.68 5.66
C TYR A 159 8.54 16.53 6.55
N LYS A 160 8.43 16.70 7.87
CA LYS A 160 8.80 15.68 8.85
C LYS A 160 7.63 14.75 9.15
N ILE A 161 7.91 13.45 9.24
CA ILE A 161 7.03 12.43 9.81
C ILE A 161 7.71 11.86 11.06
N ILE A 162 7.01 11.95 12.20
CA ILE A 162 7.55 11.52 13.49
C ILE A 162 6.79 10.28 13.95
N CYS A 163 7.49 9.27 14.47
CA CYS A 163 6.86 8.17 15.18
C CYS A 163 7.41 8.07 16.60
N ASN A 164 6.54 8.27 17.59
CA ASN A 164 6.79 7.95 18.99
C ASN A 164 6.11 6.61 19.28
N MET A 165 6.87 5.53 19.20
CA MET A 165 6.38 4.19 19.47
C MET A 165 6.54 3.85 20.95
N THR A 166 5.48 3.36 21.58
CA THR A 166 5.52 2.79 22.94
C THR A 166 5.09 1.34 22.89
N LYS A 167 5.91 0.44 23.44
CA LYS A 167 5.56 -0.95 23.69
C LYS A 167 5.29 -1.10 25.18
N LYS A 168 4.10 -1.60 25.51
CA LYS A 168 3.73 -1.96 26.88
C LYS A 168 2.98 -3.30 26.86
N ASP A 169 3.45 -4.24 27.67
CA ASP A 169 2.92 -5.59 27.75
C ASP A 169 2.82 -6.24 26.35
N ASP A 170 1.60 -6.41 25.85
CA ASP A 170 1.24 -7.05 24.58
C ASP A 170 0.61 -6.08 23.56
N HIS A 171 0.83 -4.77 23.72
CA HIS A 171 0.30 -3.74 22.82
C HIS A 171 1.38 -2.76 22.35
N LEU A 172 1.20 -2.25 21.13
CA LEU A 172 1.99 -1.17 20.55
C LEU A 172 1.13 0.08 20.37
N THR A 173 1.64 1.22 20.81
CA THR A 173 1.09 2.54 20.45
C THR A 173 2.06 3.23 19.50
N PHE A 174 1.55 3.77 18.40
CA PHE A 174 2.26 4.65 17.49
C PHE A 174 1.63 6.05 17.56
N ASP A 175 2.38 7.02 18.06
CA ASP A 175 1.95 8.41 18.18
C ASP A 175 2.74 9.31 17.22
N PHE A 176 2.03 9.95 16.30
CA PHE A 176 2.56 10.78 15.23
C PHE A 176 2.54 12.29 15.55
N ALA A 177 2.32 12.67 16.82
CA ALA A 177 2.36 14.05 17.26
C ALA A 177 3.67 14.77 16.85
N GLY A 178 3.51 15.96 16.27
CA GLY A 178 4.60 16.80 15.78
C GLY A 178 5.03 16.55 14.33
N THR A 179 4.35 15.65 13.61
CA THR A 179 4.41 15.52 12.15
C THR A 179 4.00 16.83 11.47
N SER A 180 4.63 17.16 10.33
CA SER A 180 4.32 18.38 9.55
C SER A 180 2.85 18.45 9.14
N SER A 181 2.32 19.67 8.99
CA SER A 181 1.01 19.91 8.39
C SER A 181 0.92 19.32 6.98
N ASN A 182 -0.31 19.06 6.50
CA ASN A 182 -0.51 18.61 5.12
C ASN A 182 0.19 19.56 4.14
N ALA A 183 0.85 18.98 3.16
CA ALA A 183 1.49 19.70 2.08
C ALA A 183 0.44 20.25 1.11
N GLN A 184 0.83 21.29 0.35
CA GLN A 184 -0.01 21.80 -0.72
C GLN A 184 -0.02 20.80 -1.90
N GLY A 185 1.12 20.18 -2.18
CA GLY A 185 1.28 19.14 -3.20
C GLY A 185 0.85 17.74 -2.78
N LEU A 186 0.89 16.82 -3.73
CA LEU A 186 0.25 15.49 -3.71
C LEU A 186 0.90 14.42 -2.83
N ILE A 187 1.88 14.78 -2.00
CA ILE A 187 2.65 13.85 -1.15
C ILE A 187 1.88 13.36 0.07
N ASN A 188 0.69 13.92 0.33
CA ASN A 188 -0.09 13.60 1.52
C ASN A 188 -0.70 12.20 1.49
N CYS A 189 -1.07 11.68 2.66
CA CYS A 189 -2.00 10.57 2.76
C CYS A 189 -3.07 10.81 3.83
N THR A 190 -4.22 10.15 3.65
CA THR A 190 -5.31 10.15 4.65
C THR A 190 -4.99 9.15 5.77
N TYR A 191 -5.81 9.12 6.85
CA TYR A 191 -5.68 8.13 7.92
C TYR A 191 -5.58 6.67 7.42
N ALA A 192 -6.25 6.33 6.31
CA ALA A 192 -6.15 4.99 5.73
C ALA A 192 -4.73 4.68 5.23
N GLY A 193 -4.04 5.67 4.66
CA GLY A 193 -2.63 5.57 4.27
C GLY A 193 -1.70 5.47 5.47
N LEU A 194 -1.94 6.26 6.52
CA LEU A 194 -1.21 6.14 7.79
C LEU A 194 -1.30 4.72 8.37
N GLU A 195 -2.53 4.23 8.49
CA GLU A 195 -2.82 2.92 9.04
C GLU A 195 -2.18 1.82 8.19
N ALA A 196 -2.25 1.93 6.86
CA ALA A 196 -1.59 1.01 5.95
C ALA A 196 -0.06 1.02 6.14
N GLY A 197 0.55 2.20 6.34
CA GLY A 197 1.99 2.31 6.58
C GLY A 197 2.42 1.62 7.89
N VAL A 198 1.70 1.87 8.98
CA VAL A 198 1.94 1.19 10.27
C VAL A 198 1.77 -0.32 10.14
N LEU A 199 0.64 -0.77 9.55
CA LEU A 199 0.34 -2.19 9.43
C LEU A 199 1.35 -2.91 8.55
N THR A 200 1.78 -2.30 7.44
CA THR A 200 2.79 -2.89 6.55
C THR A 200 4.09 -3.16 7.30
N ALA A 201 4.59 -2.17 8.05
CA ALA A 201 5.80 -2.35 8.85
C ALA A 201 5.63 -3.46 9.92
N VAL A 202 4.48 -3.52 10.60
CA VAL A 202 4.19 -4.56 11.61
C VAL A 202 4.06 -5.94 10.99
N TYR A 203 3.34 -6.09 9.88
CA TYR A 203 3.14 -7.37 9.21
C TYR A 203 4.47 -7.97 8.74
N ILE A 204 5.34 -7.14 8.16
CA ILE A 204 6.63 -7.63 7.66
C ILE A 204 7.59 -7.93 8.82
N ASN A 205 7.69 -7.06 9.82
CA ASN A 205 8.68 -7.21 10.89
C ASN A 205 8.24 -8.11 12.05
N LEU A 206 6.94 -8.29 12.28
CA LEU A 206 6.41 -9.03 13.43
C LEU A 206 5.34 -10.05 13.04
N GLY A 207 4.91 -10.10 11.78
CA GLY A 207 3.78 -10.91 11.32
C GLY A 207 4.11 -11.92 10.23
N TRP A 208 5.40 -12.26 10.02
CA TRP A 208 5.85 -13.13 8.93
C TRP A 208 5.26 -14.55 8.95
N ASP A 209 4.82 -15.02 10.12
CA ASP A 209 4.19 -16.34 10.36
C ASP A 209 2.75 -16.22 10.93
N ILE A 210 2.17 -15.02 10.84
CA ILE A 210 0.82 -14.69 11.30
C ILE A 210 -0.07 -14.48 10.08
N ALA A 211 -1.31 -14.98 10.12
CA ALA A 211 -2.27 -14.68 9.05
C ALA A 211 -2.64 -13.19 9.11
N TRP A 212 -2.51 -12.48 7.99
CA TRP A 212 -2.77 -11.04 7.92
C TRP A 212 -4.27 -10.76 7.98
N ASN A 213 -4.74 -10.27 9.13
CA ASN A 213 -6.13 -9.95 9.36
C ASN A 213 -6.27 -8.94 10.52
N ARG A 214 -7.51 -8.54 10.80
CA ARG A 214 -7.84 -7.54 11.84
C ARG A 214 -7.27 -7.85 13.23
N GLY A 215 -6.99 -9.12 13.56
CA GLY A 215 -6.42 -9.51 14.85
C GLY A 215 -5.06 -8.87 15.13
N VAL A 216 -4.24 -8.65 14.09
CA VAL A 216 -2.98 -7.89 14.21
C VAL A 216 -3.27 -6.45 14.58
N LYS A 217 -4.19 -5.79 13.86
CA LYS A 217 -4.58 -4.39 14.11
C LYS A 217 -5.13 -4.19 15.53
N ASP A 218 -5.85 -5.16 16.08
CA ASP A 218 -6.40 -5.06 17.43
C ASP A 218 -5.32 -4.98 18.55
N CYS A 219 -4.06 -5.30 18.23
CA CYS A 219 -2.93 -5.15 19.16
C CYS A 219 -2.25 -3.77 19.06
N LEU A 220 -2.71 -2.90 18.14
CA LEU A 220 -2.08 -1.64 17.80
C LEU A 220 -3.01 -0.47 18.12
N ARG A 221 -2.42 0.64 18.57
CA ARG A 221 -3.09 1.93 18.70
C ARG A 221 -2.34 2.96 17.87
N ILE A 222 -3.04 3.64 16.97
CA ILE A 222 -2.47 4.71 16.14
C ILE A 222 -3.09 6.03 16.60
N VAL A 223 -2.24 7.00 16.89
CA VAL A 223 -2.63 8.36 17.31
C VAL A 223 -1.99 9.33 16.33
N SER A 224 -2.81 10.19 15.73
CA SER A 224 -2.35 11.24 14.83
C SER A 224 -3.36 12.38 14.81
N ASP A 225 -2.87 13.59 14.60
CA ASP A 225 -3.70 14.77 14.42
C ASP A 225 -4.22 14.83 12.99
N LEU A 226 -5.46 15.26 12.78
CA LEU A 226 -5.98 15.52 11.44
C LEU A 226 -5.33 16.79 10.89
N GLY A 227 -4.98 16.78 9.60
CA GLY A 227 -4.34 17.91 8.92
C GLY A 227 -2.81 17.82 8.88
N THR A 228 -2.23 16.65 9.17
CA THR A 228 -0.79 16.37 8.98
C THR A 228 -0.53 15.73 7.61
N VAL A 229 0.71 15.74 7.14
CA VAL A 229 1.09 15.15 5.84
C VAL A 229 0.76 13.65 5.74
N ASN A 230 0.76 12.93 6.86
CA ASN A 230 0.37 11.52 6.90
C ASN A 230 -1.03 11.29 7.50
N ASN A 231 -1.83 12.32 7.75
CA ASN A 231 -3.24 12.21 8.12
C ASN A 231 -3.97 13.48 7.66
N CYS A 232 -3.96 13.72 6.36
CA CYS A 232 -4.31 15.01 5.81
C CYS A 232 -5.81 15.30 5.90
N GLN A 233 -6.13 16.59 5.93
CA GLN A 233 -7.51 17.05 5.88
C GLN A 233 -7.93 17.30 4.43
N TYR A 234 -9.19 17.00 4.12
CA TYR A 234 -9.78 17.40 2.85
C TYR A 234 -9.69 18.93 2.67
N PRO A 235 -9.30 19.47 1.50
CA PRO A 235 -9.16 18.80 0.20
C PRO A 235 -7.71 18.53 -0.26
N ALA A 236 -6.79 18.21 0.66
CA ALA A 236 -5.39 17.95 0.31
C ALA A 236 -5.23 16.86 -0.79
N PRO A 237 -4.35 17.06 -1.78
CA PRO A 237 -4.05 16.07 -2.81
C PRO A 237 -3.24 14.89 -2.23
N CYS A 238 -3.54 13.67 -2.67
CA CYS A 238 -3.02 12.39 -2.14
C CYS A 238 -2.48 11.43 -3.21
N ALA A 239 -2.33 11.85 -4.47
CA ALA A 239 -2.00 10.95 -5.57
C ALA A 239 -0.65 10.25 -5.36
N MET A 240 0.37 10.89 -4.77
CA MET A 240 1.64 10.26 -4.42
C MET A 240 1.67 9.63 -3.02
N ALA A 241 0.53 9.48 -2.34
CA ALA A 241 0.46 8.94 -0.98
C ALA A 241 1.35 7.69 -0.78
N THR A 242 1.23 6.71 -1.67
CA THR A 242 1.92 5.40 -1.59
C THR A 242 3.43 5.50 -1.70
N ILE A 243 3.95 6.49 -2.43
CA ILE A 243 5.38 6.71 -2.69
C ILE A 243 5.94 7.94 -1.95
N SER A 244 5.16 8.53 -1.05
CA SER A 244 5.58 9.66 -0.21
C SER A 244 5.17 9.46 1.26
N ALA A 245 4.07 10.05 1.74
CA ALA A 245 3.71 9.96 3.16
C ALA A 245 3.56 8.52 3.68
N VAL A 246 3.05 7.58 2.88
CA VAL A 246 2.91 6.17 3.28
C VAL A 246 4.26 5.49 3.36
N ILE A 247 5.12 5.58 2.33
CA ILE A 247 6.42 4.89 2.33
C ILE A 247 7.33 5.41 3.46
N VAL A 248 7.30 6.72 3.72
CA VAL A 248 8.05 7.34 4.82
C VAL A 248 7.46 6.97 6.18
N THR A 249 6.13 6.80 6.26
CA THR A 249 5.48 6.24 7.46
C THR A 249 5.93 4.80 7.71
N ILE A 250 6.07 3.97 6.66
CA ILE A 250 6.61 2.61 6.81
C ILE A 250 8.05 2.67 7.33
N ASP A 251 8.90 3.53 6.76
CA ASP A 251 10.31 3.68 7.16
C ASP A 251 10.45 4.05 8.65
N VAL A 252 9.80 5.12 9.09
CA VAL A 252 9.91 5.60 10.47
C VAL A 252 9.39 4.56 11.49
N VAL A 253 8.32 3.82 11.15
CA VAL A 253 7.76 2.75 11.98
C VAL A 253 8.70 1.55 11.99
N TRP A 254 9.23 1.16 10.83
CA TRP A 254 10.18 0.05 10.69
C TRP A 254 11.42 0.28 11.55
N ARG A 255 11.99 1.49 11.53
CA ARG A 255 13.14 1.84 12.37
C ARG A 255 12.85 1.70 13.86
N CYS A 256 11.68 2.14 14.32
CA CYS A 256 11.24 1.95 15.70
C CYS A 256 11.11 0.46 16.06
N LEU A 257 10.47 -0.34 15.19
CA LEU A 257 10.32 -1.79 15.39
C LEU A 257 11.68 -2.50 15.40
N ALA A 258 12.56 -2.19 14.45
CA ALA A 258 13.90 -2.75 14.37
C ALA A 258 14.72 -2.46 15.63
N ARG A 259 14.70 -1.22 16.14
CA ARG A 259 15.40 -0.86 17.39
C ARG A 259 14.83 -1.61 18.61
N MET A 260 13.51 -1.78 18.68
CA MET A 260 12.88 -2.58 19.74
C MET A 260 13.30 -4.05 19.66
N MET A 261 13.25 -4.65 18.48
CA MET A 261 13.64 -6.05 18.26
C MET A 261 15.13 -6.28 18.50
N LEU A 262 16.00 -5.31 18.19
CA LEU A 262 17.44 -5.38 18.49
C LEU A 262 17.74 -5.49 19.99
N ALA A 263 16.86 -4.97 20.84
CA ALA A 263 16.98 -5.04 22.29
C ALA A 263 16.49 -6.39 22.87
N SER A 264 15.95 -7.30 22.04
CA SER A 264 15.56 -8.65 22.44
C SER A 264 16.52 -9.68 21.87
N GLU A 265 17.15 -10.49 22.72
CA GLU A 265 18.04 -11.57 22.26
C GLU A 265 17.32 -12.59 21.35
N GLY A 266 16.06 -12.90 21.66
CA GLY A 266 15.28 -13.91 20.93
C GLY A 266 14.87 -13.49 19.52
N LEU A 267 14.70 -12.18 19.28
CA LEU A 267 14.25 -11.65 17.99
C LEU A 267 15.33 -10.85 17.24
N ARG A 268 16.53 -10.71 17.81
CA ARG A 268 17.65 -9.96 17.21
C ARG A 268 18.03 -10.46 15.81
N ARG A 269 17.93 -11.78 15.57
CA ARG A 269 18.27 -12.39 14.27
C ARG A 269 17.24 -12.10 13.18
N GLU A 270 16.01 -11.73 13.56
CA GLU A 270 14.93 -11.38 12.62
C GLU A 270 14.99 -9.91 12.20
N VAL A 271 15.87 -9.11 12.81
CA VAL A 271 15.98 -7.69 12.49
C VAL A 271 16.62 -7.49 11.12
N THR A 272 15.97 -6.61 10.36
CA THR A 272 16.51 -6.02 9.14
C THR A 272 16.52 -4.50 9.26
N ALA A 273 17.50 -3.85 8.63
CA ALA A 273 17.40 -2.44 8.29
C ALA A 273 16.20 -2.24 7.34
N VAL A 274 15.74 -1.00 7.20
CA VAL A 274 14.65 -0.69 6.27
C VAL A 274 15.12 -1.02 4.85
N TRP A 275 14.23 -1.61 4.06
CA TRP A 275 14.43 -1.81 2.63
C TRP A 275 14.40 -0.46 1.91
N SER A 276 14.50 -0.46 0.57
CA SER A 276 14.34 0.78 -0.21
C SER A 276 13.10 1.55 0.22
N GLY A 277 13.32 2.69 0.89
CA GLY A 277 12.28 3.57 1.45
C GLY A 277 11.91 4.73 0.52
N THR A 278 12.42 4.69 -0.71
CA THR A 278 12.09 5.63 -1.79
C THR A 278 11.62 4.85 -3.01
N SER A 279 10.74 5.48 -3.79
CA SER A 279 10.23 4.96 -5.05
C SER A 279 10.32 6.03 -6.12
N MET A 280 10.78 5.63 -7.30
CA MET A 280 10.76 6.47 -8.49
C MET A 280 9.92 5.77 -9.55
N ALA A 281 8.77 6.34 -9.84
CA ALA A 281 7.79 5.79 -10.79
C ALA A 281 7.58 6.82 -11.91
N PRO A 282 8.52 6.96 -12.86
CA PRO A 282 8.37 7.93 -13.94
C PRO A 282 7.22 7.51 -14.84
N ILE A 283 6.48 8.51 -15.33
CA ILE A 283 5.32 8.31 -16.17
C ILE A 283 5.64 8.78 -17.58
N PHE A 284 5.38 7.93 -18.55
CA PHE A 284 5.45 8.25 -19.97
C PHE A 284 4.04 8.29 -20.54
N SER A 285 3.76 9.24 -21.41
CA SER A 285 2.46 9.30 -22.09
C SER A 285 2.60 9.86 -23.48
N GLY A 286 1.73 9.42 -24.39
CA GLY A 286 1.73 9.86 -25.77
C GLY A 286 0.97 8.87 -26.65
N THR A 287 1.44 8.73 -27.88
CA THR A 287 0.94 7.74 -28.84
C THR A 287 1.94 6.60 -28.93
N SER A 288 1.47 5.35 -28.82
CA SER A 288 2.31 4.15 -28.96
C SER A 288 2.75 3.94 -30.41
N GLN A 289 3.71 3.04 -30.61
CA GLN A 289 4.13 2.51 -31.91
C GLN A 289 2.99 1.82 -32.69
N HIS A 290 1.90 1.46 -32.00
CA HIS A 290 0.69 0.87 -32.59
C HIS A 290 -0.41 1.89 -32.87
N GLY A 291 -0.17 3.18 -32.59
CA GLY A 291 -1.07 4.29 -32.93
C GLY A 291 -2.18 4.60 -31.92
N HIS A 292 -2.19 3.97 -30.73
CA HIS A 292 -3.15 4.29 -29.66
C HIS A 292 -2.51 5.19 -28.60
N SER A 293 -3.33 5.98 -27.90
CA SER A 293 -2.89 6.74 -26.74
C SER A 293 -2.49 5.82 -25.59
N PHE A 294 -1.51 6.22 -24.78
CA PHE A 294 -1.11 5.49 -23.58
C PHE A 294 -0.65 6.43 -22.46
N ALA A 295 -0.71 5.94 -21.23
CA ALA A 295 0.00 6.45 -20.07
C ALA A 295 0.61 5.26 -19.34
N ALA A 296 1.93 5.19 -19.27
CA ALA A 296 2.67 4.07 -18.70
C ALA A 296 3.48 4.54 -17.50
N THR A 297 3.46 3.76 -16.44
CA THR A 297 4.35 3.95 -15.30
C THR A 297 5.51 2.97 -15.42
N GLU A 298 6.74 3.48 -15.39
CA GLU A 298 7.92 2.61 -15.31
C GLU A 298 8.04 2.06 -13.88
N MET A 299 8.03 0.72 -13.77
CA MET A 299 7.91 0.02 -12.49
C MET A 299 9.22 -0.70 -12.08
N SER A 300 10.38 -0.30 -12.61
CA SER A 300 11.67 -0.90 -12.23
C SER A 300 12.04 -0.63 -10.77
N HIS A 301 11.43 0.36 -10.11
CA HIS A 301 11.64 0.61 -8.68
C HIS A 301 11.21 -0.57 -7.77
N PHE A 302 10.38 -1.51 -8.27
CA PHE A 302 10.12 -2.77 -7.57
C PHE A 302 11.32 -3.72 -7.52
N GLY A 303 12.42 -3.38 -8.20
CA GLY A 303 13.72 -4.01 -8.06
C GLY A 303 14.64 -3.33 -7.04
N GLY A 304 14.09 -2.68 -6.02
CA GLY A 304 14.86 -2.01 -4.96
C GLY A 304 15.74 -2.94 -4.12
N GLY A 305 16.60 -2.35 -3.30
CA GLY A 305 17.47 -3.08 -2.37
C GLY A 305 16.75 -3.50 -1.09
N GLY A 306 17.00 -4.73 -0.65
CA GLY A 306 16.57 -5.22 0.66
C GLY A 306 17.50 -4.71 1.77
N GLY A 307 16.95 -4.47 2.95
CA GLY A 307 17.74 -3.96 4.09
C GLY A 307 18.71 -5.00 4.66
N ALA A 308 19.88 -4.53 5.10
CA ALA A 308 20.89 -5.35 5.75
C ALA A 308 20.34 -6.08 6.99
N ARG A 309 20.82 -7.30 7.23
CA ARG A 309 20.45 -8.12 8.39
C ARG A 309 21.51 -7.99 9.47
N THR A 310 21.18 -8.37 10.69
CA THR A 310 22.15 -8.36 11.80
C THR A 310 23.31 -9.33 11.65
N TYR A 311 23.31 -10.15 10.59
CA TYR A 311 24.28 -11.22 10.36
C TYR A 311 24.74 -11.36 8.90
N ARG A 312 24.25 -10.52 7.97
CA ARG A 312 24.62 -10.53 6.55
C ARG A 312 24.09 -9.29 5.83
N ASP A 313 24.69 -8.96 4.69
CA ASP A 313 24.23 -7.91 3.78
C ASP A 313 22.76 -8.07 3.39
N GLY A 314 22.16 -7.00 2.91
CA GLY A 314 20.87 -6.97 2.24
C GLY A 314 20.87 -7.80 0.96
N VAL A 315 19.69 -8.01 0.39
CA VAL A 315 19.57 -8.65 -0.92
C VAL A 315 19.49 -7.55 -1.96
N ASP A 316 20.43 -7.54 -2.91
CA ASP A 316 20.34 -6.64 -4.07
C ASP A 316 19.10 -7.03 -4.92
N THR A 317 18.31 -6.05 -5.35
CA THR A 317 17.09 -6.27 -6.17
C THR A 317 16.07 -7.21 -5.52
N ALA A 318 15.78 -6.97 -4.25
CA ALA A 318 14.88 -7.78 -3.44
C ALA A 318 13.42 -7.33 -3.49
N GLY A 319 13.15 -6.07 -3.84
CA GLY A 319 11.84 -5.46 -3.67
C GLY A 319 11.93 -4.07 -3.05
N ILE A 320 10.77 -3.52 -2.70
CA ILE A 320 10.63 -2.25 -1.99
C ILE A 320 9.91 -2.47 -0.66
N VAL A 321 10.00 -1.53 0.27
CA VAL A 321 9.51 -1.70 1.65
C VAL A 321 8.01 -2.09 1.78
N PHE A 322 7.18 -1.74 0.79
CA PHE A 322 5.75 -2.12 0.75
C PHE A 322 5.42 -3.27 -0.21
N ASN A 323 6.41 -3.74 -0.98
CA ASN A 323 6.29 -4.90 -1.86
C ASN A 323 7.60 -5.69 -1.82
N THR A 324 7.66 -6.65 -0.90
CA THR A 324 8.85 -7.46 -0.60
C THR A 324 9.08 -8.61 -1.57
N THR A 325 8.32 -8.66 -2.67
CA THR A 325 8.54 -9.60 -3.77
C THR A 325 8.95 -8.79 -4.99
N PRO A 326 10.16 -8.98 -5.55
CA PRO A 326 10.61 -8.20 -6.69
C PRO A 326 9.82 -8.61 -7.92
N ASN A 327 9.17 -7.66 -8.58
CA ASN A 327 8.37 -7.88 -9.78
C ASN A 327 8.63 -6.80 -10.83
N MET A 328 9.90 -6.59 -11.17
CA MET A 328 10.29 -5.68 -12.25
C MET A 328 9.67 -6.14 -13.59
N PRO A 329 9.17 -5.21 -14.41
CA PRO A 329 8.62 -5.55 -15.71
C PRO A 329 9.70 -6.08 -16.65
N ASN A 330 9.36 -7.05 -17.50
CA ASN A 330 10.25 -7.49 -18.58
C ASN A 330 10.51 -6.31 -19.55
N ILE A 331 11.75 -6.18 -20.00
CA ILE A 331 12.13 -5.14 -20.98
C ILE A 331 11.41 -5.37 -22.30
N GLU A 332 11.34 -6.62 -22.79
CA GLU A 332 10.72 -6.95 -24.08
C GLU A 332 9.24 -6.57 -24.09
N ASP A 333 8.52 -6.84 -22.99
CA ASP A 333 7.11 -6.46 -22.86
C ASP A 333 6.94 -4.93 -22.89
N GLN A 334 7.82 -4.20 -22.18
CA GLN A 334 7.78 -2.73 -22.15
C GLN A 334 8.06 -2.10 -23.52
N GLU A 335 9.05 -2.61 -24.26
CA GLU A 335 9.39 -2.15 -25.61
C GLU A 335 8.36 -2.58 -26.66
N SER A 336 7.61 -3.66 -26.39
CA SER A 336 6.53 -4.10 -27.28
C SER A 336 5.33 -3.18 -27.21
N GLU A 337 5.00 -2.68 -26.01
CA GLU A 337 3.79 -1.90 -25.75
C GLU A 337 4.01 -0.38 -25.83
N TYR A 338 5.19 0.11 -25.44
CA TYR A 338 5.46 1.54 -25.33
C TYR A 338 6.61 1.97 -26.24
N PRO A 339 6.62 3.22 -26.74
CA PRO A 339 7.61 3.72 -27.68
C PRO A 339 8.91 4.13 -26.94
N VAL A 340 9.45 3.19 -26.17
CA VAL A 340 10.69 3.32 -25.40
C VAL A 340 11.66 2.23 -25.85
N LEU A 341 12.96 2.52 -25.80
CA LEU A 341 14.03 1.57 -26.05
C LEU A 341 14.96 1.58 -24.85
N TYR A 342 15.12 0.44 -24.19
CA TYR A 342 16.04 0.28 -23.08
C TYR A 342 17.45 0.08 -23.62
N LEU A 343 18.28 1.12 -23.51
CA LEU A 343 19.70 1.02 -23.88
C LEU A 343 20.48 0.11 -22.92
N PHE A 344 20.08 0.08 -21.64
CA PHE A 344 20.62 -0.82 -20.63
C PHE A 344 19.69 -0.88 -19.40
N ARG A 345 19.78 -1.98 -18.64
CA ARG A 345 19.31 -2.10 -17.26
C ARG A 345 20.38 -2.84 -16.47
N ARG A 346 20.80 -2.28 -15.33
CA ARG A 346 21.88 -2.84 -14.50
C ARG A 346 21.71 -2.46 -13.04
N HIS A 347 22.35 -3.21 -12.14
CA HIS A 347 22.49 -2.76 -10.76
C HIS A 347 23.28 -1.46 -10.70
N LEU A 348 22.79 -0.50 -9.91
CA LEU A 348 23.47 0.75 -9.66
C LEU A 348 24.59 0.49 -8.65
N ARG A 349 25.84 0.67 -9.08
CA ARG A 349 27.02 0.56 -8.19
C ARG A 349 26.95 1.63 -7.11
N ASP A 350 27.44 1.30 -5.91
CA ASP A 350 27.51 2.19 -4.75
C ASP A 350 26.15 2.76 -4.30
N SER A 351 25.05 2.06 -4.61
CA SER A 351 23.69 2.44 -4.22
C SER A 351 23.22 1.89 -2.87
N GLY A 352 23.89 0.84 -2.36
CA GLY A 352 23.57 0.26 -1.06
C GLY A 352 24.02 1.15 0.09
N GLY A 353 23.23 1.21 1.17
CA GLY A 353 23.59 1.96 2.37
C GLY A 353 24.84 1.35 3.03
N PRO A 354 25.89 2.13 3.34
CA PRO A 354 27.08 1.59 3.96
C PRO A 354 26.82 1.16 5.41
N GLY A 355 27.44 0.06 5.85
CA GLY A 355 27.35 -0.47 7.20
C GLY A 355 28.31 -1.64 7.42
N LEU A 356 28.31 -2.23 8.62
CA LEU A 356 29.02 -3.50 8.88
C LEU A 356 28.53 -4.60 7.92
N TYR A 357 27.22 -4.59 7.68
CA TYR A 357 26.57 -5.30 6.59
C TYR A 357 25.92 -4.24 5.70
N ARG A 358 26.13 -4.36 4.38
CA ARG A 358 25.64 -3.42 3.37
C ARG A 358 24.18 -3.68 3.02
#